data_AF-A0A9Q0Y866-F1
#
_entry.id   AF-A0A9Q0Y866-F1
#
_cell.length_a   1.000
_cell.length_b   1.000
_cell.length_c   1.000
_cell.angle_alpha   90.00
_cell.angle_beta   90.00
_cell.angle_gamma   90.00
#
_symmetry.space_group_name_H-M   'P 1'
#
loop_
_entity.id
_entity.type
_entity.pdbx_description
1 polymer ?
#
loop_
_entity_poly.entity_id
_entity_poly.type
_entity_poly.pdbx_seq_one_letter_code
_entity_poly.pdbx_strand_id
1 'polypeptide(L)'
;MPPPPPPRLLLLLRLVLGLLGCWASLCGGYFDGPLYPEMSNGTLHHYFVPDGDYEENDDPEKCQLLFRVSDRLRCEAAAAAAEGGGGGGEAAARTLLPAPGLTLREEFTVLGRQVEDAARVLDGIRKSISYDLDGEESYGQYLRRESTQIGDAYANSDKSLGELESKFRQGQEHESREESRLSQDFLGMLGHARALLKETLAVSAGLRDKYELLALTVRSHGTRLSRLKSELLKG
;
A
#
# COMPACT_ATOMS: atom_id res chain seq x y z
N MET A 1 30.13 -29.90 12.60
CA MET A 1 30.81 -30.33 11.36
C MET A 1 29.77 -31.03 10.49
N PRO A 2 29.28 -30.40 9.40
CA PRO A 2 28.34 -31.06 8.50
C PRO A 2 29.06 -32.10 7.62
N PRO A 3 28.41 -33.23 7.27
CA PRO A 3 29.01 -34.26 6.44
C PRO A 3 29.17 -33.79 4.99
N PRO A 4 30.19 -34.26 4.25
CA PRO A 4 30.40 -33.88 2.87
C PRO A 4 29.25 -34.42 1.97
N PRO A 5 28.79 -33.62 0.99
CA PRO A 5 27.71 -34.03 0.11
C PRO A 5 28.13 -35.20 -0.80
N PRO A 6 27.19 -36.09 -1.17
CA PRO A 6 27.49 -37.27 -1.97
C PRO A 6 27.99 -36.87 -3.36
N PRO A 7 28.94 -37.63 -3.95
CA PRO A 7 29.64 -37.26 -5.21
C PRO A 7 28.71 -37.13 -6.42
N ARG A 8 27.51 -37.73 -6.35
CA ARG A 8 26.48 -37.64 -7.41
C ARG A 8 25.87 -36.24 -7.52
N LEU A 9 25.80 -35.49 -6.41
CA LEU A 9 25.19 -34.16 -6.38
C LEU A 9 26.12 -33.11 -7.01
N LEU A 10 27.43 -33.25 -6.81
CA LEU A 10 28.45 -32.40 -7.43
C LEU A 10 28.54 -32.60 -8.94
N LEU A 11 28.33 -33.83 -9.41
CA LEU A 11 28.36 -34.16 -10.83
C LEU A 11 27.12 -33.62 -11.55
N LEU A 12 25.94 -33.73 -10.93
CA LEU A 12 24.70 -33.10 -11.42
C LEU A 12 24.80 -31.58 -11.45
N LEU A 13 25.36 -30.94 -10.41
CA LEU A 13 25.54 -29.49 -10.37
C LEU A 13 26.45 -28.98 -11.50
N ARG A 14 27.55 -29.69 -11.78
CA ARG A 14 28.46 -29.35 -12.90
C ARG A 14 27.82 -29.54 -14.27
N LEU A 15 26.98 -30.57 -14.42
CA LEU A 15 26.26 -30.84 -15.66
C LEU A 15 25.17 -29.79 -15.92
N VAL A 16 24.45 -29.37 -14.87
CA VAL A 16 23.45 -28.29 -14.94
C VAL A 16 24.11 -26.94 -15.24
N LEU A 17 25.24 -26.59 -14.60
CA LEU A 17 25.96 -25.35 -14.93
C LEU A 17 26.50 -25.35 -16.37
N GLY A 18 26.98 -26.50 -16.86
CA GLY A 18 27.44 -26.64 -18.25
C GLY A 18 26.31 -26.48 -19.27
N LEU A 19 25.13 -27.02 -18.99
CA LEU A 19 23.94 -26.86 -19.82
C LEU A 19 23.44 -25.40 -19.82
N LEU A 20 23.47 -24.72 -18.66
CA LEU A 20 23.05 -23.32 -18.54
C LEU A 20 23.99 -22.36 -19.31
N GLY A 21 25.31 -22.60 -19.27
CA GLY A 21 26.29 -21.82 -20.03
C GLY A 21 26.18 -22.04 -21.54
N CYS A 22 25.83 -23.25 -21.98
CA CYS A 22 25.61 -23.55 -23.39
C CYS A 22 24.32 -22.88 -23.93
N TRP A 23 23.27 -22.78 -23.11
CA TRP A 23 22.03 -22.10 -23.48
C TRP A 23 22.18 -20.57 -23.50
N ALA A 24 22.98 -20.00 -22.60
CA ALA A 24 23.25 -18.55 -22.61
C ALA A 24 24.00 -18.09 -23.87
N SER A 25 24.87 -18.93 -24.43
CA SER A 25 25.61 -18.61 -25.67
C SER A 25 24.76 -18.68 -26.93
N LEU A 26 23.56 -19.28 -26.87
CA LEU A 26 22.59 -19.36 -27.96
C LEU A 26 21.55 -18.23 -27.91
N CYS A 27 21.44 -17.51 -26.79
CA CYS A 27 20.63 -16.31 -26.66
C CYS A 27 21.41 -15.06 -27.09
N GLY A 28 21.82 -15.01 -28.36
CA GLY A 28 22.10 -13.73 -29.00
C GLY A 28 20.78 -12.97 -29.16
N GLY A 29 20.68 -11.77 -28.58
CA GLY A 29 19.49 -10.92 -28.70
C GLY A 29 19.21 -10.61 -30.17
N TYR A 30 18.04 -11.03 -30.66
CA TYR A 30 17.54 -10.71 -32.00
C TYR A 30 16.55 -9.54 -31.87
N PHE A 31 16.95 -8.35 -32.32
CA PHE A 31 16.10 -7.17 -32.36
C PHE A 31 15.54 -7.02 -33.78
N ASP A 32 14.21 -7.16 -33.91
CA ASP A 32 13.47 -7.00 -35.16
C ASP A 32 12.61 -5.73 -35.06
N GLY A 33 13.27 -4.58 -35.15
CA GLY A 33 12.63 -3.26 -35.20
C GLY A 33 12.99 -2.55 -36.52
N PRO A 34 12.15 -1.63 -37.02
CA PRO A 34 12.36 -0.99 -38.32
C PRO A 34 13.59 -0.08 -38.29
N LEU A 35 14.73 -0.66 -38.66
CA LEU A 35 16.00 0.03 -38.86
C LEU A 35 15.86 0.86 -40.14
N TYR A 36 16.00 2.18 -40.03
CA TYR A 36 16.11 3.08 -41.19
C TYR A 36 17.60 3.33 -41.48
N PRO A 37 18.21 2.61 -42.43
CA PRO A 37 19.57 2.90 -42.88
C PRO A 37 19.56 4.08 -43.86
N GLU A 38 20.10 5.23 -43.44
CA GLU A 38 20.48 6.31 -44.36
C GLU A 38 21.94 6.10 -44.79
N MET A 39 22.15 5.72 -46.05
CA MET A 39 23.49 5.66 -46.67
C MET A 39 23.87 7.06 -47.16
N SER A 40 24.87 7.69 -46.54
CA SER A 40 25.53 8.87 -47.10
C SER A 40 27.02 8.61 -47.25
N ASN A 41 27.54 8.82 -48.46
CA ASN A 41 28.97 8.80 -48.81
C ASN A 41 29.72 7.47 -48.58
N GLY A 42 29.05 6.33 -48.76
CA GLY A 42 29.70 5.01 -48.74
C GLY A 42 30.13 4.51 -47.36
N THR A 43 29.79 5.24 -46.29
CA THR A 43 29.98 4.83 -44.89
C THR A 43 28.63 4.57 -44.23
N LEU A 44 28.53 3.48 -43.47
CA LEU A 44 27.32 3.09 -42.75
C LEU A 44 27.22 3.88 -41.45
N HIS A 45 26.25 4.79 -41.37
CA HIS A 45 26.02 5.61 -40.17
C HIS A 45 25.01 4.91 -39.26
N HIS A 46 25.49 4.33 -38.17
CA HIS A 46 24.64 3.72 -37.15
C HIS A 46 24.56 4.62 -35.93
N TYR A 47 23.35 5.11 -35.65
CA TYR A 47 23.02 5.85 -34.44
C TYR A 47 22.61 4.85 -33.37
N PHE A 48 23.42 4.69 -32.32
CA PHE A 48 23.07 3.89 -31.15
C PHE A 48 23.09 4.81 -29.93
N VAL A 49 21.92 5.02 -29.33
CA VAL A 49 21.74 5.77 -28.09
C VAL A 49 21.52 4.75 -26.97
N PRO A 50 22.52 4.49 -26.10
CA PRO A 50 22.45 3.42 -25.10
C PRO A 50 21.32 3.59 -24.07
N ASP A 51 20.89 4.83 -23.83
CA ASP A 51 19.93 5.16 -22.78
C ASP A 51 18.48 5.28 -23.31
N GLY A 52 18.27 5.20 -24.63
CA GLY A 52 16.94 5.24 -25.27
C GLY A 52 16.24 6.61 -25.32
N ASP A 53 16.79 7.64 -24.67
CA ASP A 53 16.30 9.02 -24.75
C ASP A 53 17.05 9.79 -25.85
N TYR A 54 16.34 10.15 -26.93
CA TYR A 54 16.86 11.02 -27.99
C TYR A 54 16.60 12.48 -27.61
N GLU A 55 17.61 13.20 -27.11
CA GLU A 55 17.50 14.66 -27.02
C GLU A 55 17.77 15.30 -28.38
N GLU A 56 16.92 16.26 -28.80
CA GLU A 56 17.02 16.96 -30.10
C GLU A 56 18.32 17.75 -30.31
N ASN A 57 19.19 17.84 -29.30
CA ASN A 57 20.43 18.61 -29.29
C ASN A 57 21.70 17.74 -29.32
N ASP A 58 21.58 16.42 -29.47
CA ASP A 58 22.75 15.55 -29.61
C ASP A 58 23.36 15.69 -31.01
N ASP A 59 24.46 16.44 -31.09
CA ASP A 59 25.24 16.62 -32.32
C ASP A 59 25.55 15.24 -32.96
N PRO A 60 25.19 15.02 -34.24
CA PRO A 60 25.33 13.71 -34.90
C PRO A 60 26.79 13.22 -35.00
N GLU A 61 27.78 14.10 -34.78
CA GLU A 61 29.20 13.76 -34.73
C GLU A 61 29.64 13.11 -33.40
N LYS A 62 28.87 13.27 -32.31
CA LYS A 62 29.23 12.75 -30.98
C LYS A 62 28.83 11.28 -30.78
N CYS A 63 27.82 10.81 -31.51
CA CYS A 63 27.24 9.47 -31.37
C CYS A 63 27.57 8.53 -32.55
N GLN A 64 28.61 8.86 -33.32
CA GLN A 64 28.97 8.11 -34.51
C GLN A 64 29.93 6.96 -34.17
N LEU A 65 29.42 5.72 -34.23
CA LEU A 65 30.26 4.53 -34.22
C LEU A 65 30.87 4.32 -35.60
N LEU A 66 32.12 4.77 -35.78
CA LEU A 66 32.88 4.58 -37.02
C LEU A 66 33.43 3.14 -37.09
N PHE A 67 32.70 2.25 -37.78
CA PHE A 67 33.23 0.95 -38.15
C PHE A 67 34.23 1.09 -39.30
N ARG A 68 35.53 1.08 -39.00
CA ARG A 68 36.56 0.94 -40.02
C ARG A 68 36.67 -0.53 -40.41
N VAL A 69 36.02 -0.90 -41.51
CA VAL A 69 36.23 -2.19 -42.17
C VAL A 69 37.69 -2.25 -42.61
N SER A 70 38.52 -3.00 -41.91
CA SER A 70 39.86 -3.33 -42.39
C SER A 70 39.70 -4.50 -43.34
N ASP A 71 39.76 -4.22 -44.65
CA ASP A 71 39.82 -5.22 -45.72
C ASP A 71 41.15 -6.02 -45.61
N ARG A 72 41.33 -6.82 -44.56
CA ARG A 72 42.47 -7.75 -44.44
C ARG A 72 42.45 -8.77 -45.59
N LEU A 73 41.27 -9.10 -46.10
CA LEU A 73 41.07 -10.01 -47.23
C LEU A 73 41.58 -9.47 -48.58
N ARG A 74 41.74 -8.15 -48.75
CA ARG A 74 42.29 -7.60 -50.01
C ARG A 74 43.81 -7.70 -50.10
N CYS A 75 44.52 -7.70 -48.97
CA CYS A 75 45.98 -7.89 -48.98
C CYS A 75 46.39 -9.36 -49.19
N GLU A 76 45.61 -10.32 -48.67
CA GLU A 76 45.85 -11.75 -48.95
C GLU A 76 45.58 -12.10 -50.42
N ALA A 77 44.54 -11.50 -51.01
CA ALA A 77 44.25 -11.66 -52.44
C ALA A 77 45.30 -10.99 -53.34
N ALA A 78 45.86 -9.84 -52.95
CA ALA A 78 46.94 -9.17 -53.69
C ALA A 78 48.28 -9.92 -53.59
N ALA A 79 48.58 -10.53 -52.43
CA ALA A 79 49.75 -11.40 -52.27
C ALA A 79 49.59 -12.72 -53.04
N ALA A 80 48.39 -13.30 -53.07
CA ALA A 80 48.07 -14.49 -53.85
C ALA A 80 48.04 -14.22 -55.37
N ALA A 81 47.71 -13.00 -55.81
CA ALA A 81 47.75 -12.61 -57.22
C ALA A 81 49.17 -12.30 -57.73
N ALA A 82 50.14 -12.07 -56.84
CA ALA A 82 51.54 -11.80 -57.20
C ALA A 82 52.38 -13.08 -57.39
N GLU A 83 51.93 -14.25 -56.92
CA GLU A 83 52.60 -15.55 -57.14
C GLU A 83 51.77 -16.52 -58.00
N GLY A 84 51.12 -16.01 -59.04
CA GLY A 84 50.48 -16.81 -60.08
C GLY A 84 51.48 -17.37 -61.10
N GLY A 85 52.35 -18.28 -60.67
CA GLY A 85 53.38 -18.90 -61.51
C GLY A 85 53.67 -20.35 -61.15
N GLY A 86 52.69 -21.25 -61.36
CA GLY A 86 52.93 -22.67 -61.59
C GLY A 86 53.09 -23.59 -60.37
N GLY A 87 52.12 -24.49 -60.20
CA GLY A 87 52.37 -25.87 -59.77
C GLY A 87 52.22 -26.22 -58.29
N GLY A 88 51.14 -26.96 -57.98
CA GLY A 88 51.15 -28.17 -57.15
C GLY A 88 51.52 -28.10 -55.66
N GLY A 89 50.52 -28.42 -54.83
CA GLY A 89 50.68 -29.30 -53.65
C GLY A 89 51.41 -28.77 -52.41
N GLU A 90 50.73 -28.92 -51.27
CA GLU A 90 51.36 -29.16 -49.95
C GLU A 90 52.00 -27.96 -49.22
N ALA A 91 51.21 -27.26 -48.39
CA ALA A 91 51.74 -26.50 -47.24
C ALA A 91 50.65 -26.17 -46.21
N ALA A 92 50.03 -27.20 -45.64
CA ALA A 92 49.33 -27.07 -44.35
C ALA A 92 50.37 -26.93 -43.21
N ALA A 93 51.14 -25.84 -43.23
CA ALA A 93 52.14 -25.52 -42.20
C ALA A 93 52.65 -24.08 -42.35
N ARG A 94 51.79 -23.09 -42.08
CA ARG A 94 52.24 -21.74 -41.74
C ARG A 94 51.64 -21.34 -40.38
N THR A 95 52.29 -21.88 -39.36
CA THR A 95 52.70 -21.17 -38.13
C THR A 95 52.04 -19.82 -37.89
N LEU A 96 51.26 -19.72 -36.80
CA LEU A 96 51.26 -18.63 -35.81
C LEU A 96 52.03 -17.36 -36.23
N LEU A 97 51.46 -16.55 -37.14
CA LEU A 97 51.82 -15.14 -37.21
C LEU A 97 50.94 -14.40 -36.22
N PRO A 98 51.49 -13.55 -35.32
CA PRO A 98 50.66 -12.59 -34.64
C PRO A 98 50.05 -11.72 -35.72
N ALA A 99 48.75 -11.43 -35.62
CA ALA A 99 48.12 -10.40 -36.44
C ALA A 99 49.05 -9.17 -36.50
N PRO A 100 49.18 -8.47 -37.64
CA PRO A 100 49.99 -7.25 -37.66
C PRO A 100 49.46 -6.36 -36.53
N GLY A 101 50.29 -6.21 -35.49
CA GLY A 101 49.96 -5.45 -34.31
C GLY A 101 49.64 -4.04 -34.74
N LEU A 102 48.65 -3.44 -34.07
CA LEU A 102 48.40 -2.03 -34.24
C LEU A 102 49.72 -1.29 -33.99
N THR A 103 49.99 -0.24 -34.77
CA THR A 103 51.12 0.62 -34.44
C THR A 103 50.88 1.20 -33.04
N LEU A 104 51.94 1.46 -32.26
CA LEU A 104 51.79 2.03 -30.90
C LEU A 104 50.85 3.25 -30.89
N ARG A 105 50.90 4.08 -31.95
CA ARG A 105 50.00 5.23 -32.11
C ARG A 105 48.53 4.83 -32.19
N GLU A 106 48.21 3.77 -32.92
CA GLU A 106 46.85 3.24 -33.02
C GLU A 106 46.39 2.63 -31.68
N GLU A 107 47.27 1.92 -30.97
CA GLU A 107 46.96 1.40 -29.63
C GLU A 107 46.63 2.51 -28.64
N PHE A 108 47.40 3.61 -28.62
CA PHE A 108 47.09 4.78 -27.80
C PHE A 108 45.76 5.44 -28.18
N THR A 109 45.41 5.47 -29.47
CA THR A 109 44.11 6.03 -29.91
C THR A 109 42.93 5.14 -29.52
N VAL A 110 43.09 3.82 -29.59
CA VAL A 110 42.07 2.86 -29.13
C VAL A 110 41.90 2.94 -27.63
N LEU A 111 43.01 2.99 -26.88
CA LEU A 111 42.98 3.12 -25.42
C LEU A 111 42.32 4.43 -24.99
N GLY A 112 42.63 5.55 -25.66
CA GLY A 112 41.99 6.84 -25.39
C GLY A 112 40.47 6.79 -25.56
N ARG A 113 39.99 6.18 -26.66
CA ARG A 113 38.55 5.98 -26.89
C ARG A 113 37.93 5.06 -25.85
N GLN A 114 38.60 3.96 -25.49
CA GLN A 114 38.12 3.04 -24.45
C GLN A 114 37.98 3.73 -23.08
N VAL A 115 38.90 4.65 -22.75
CA VAL A 115 38.82 5.43 -21.51
C VAL A 115 37.63 6.40 -21.56
N GLU A 116 37.41 7.08 -22.68
CA GLU A 116 36.26 7.97 -22.85
C GLU A 116 34.92 7.20 -22.82
N ASP A 117 34.86 6.04 -23.49
CA ASP A 117 33.67 5.19 -23.48
C ASP A 117 33.39 4.64 -22.08
N ALA A 118 34.44 4.22 -21.35
CA ALA A 118 34.30 3.82 -19.95
C ALA A 118 33.82 4.99 -19.08
N ALA A 119 34.29 6.22 -19.33
CA ALA A 119 33.80 7.39 -18.61
C ALA A 119 32.32 7.66 -18.88
N ARG A 120 31.86 7.57 -20.14
CA ARG A 120 30.44 7.69 -20.49
C ARG A 120 29.58 6.62 -19.82
N VAL A 121 30.04 5.37 -19.81
CA VAL A 121 29.33 4.26 -19.14
C VAL A 121 29.26 4.47 -17.63
N LEU A 122 30.35 4.91 -17.00
CA LEU A 122 30.37 5.19 -15.56
C LEU A 122 29.44 6.36 -15.19
N ASP A 123 29.37 7.39 -16.02
CA ASP A 123 28.41 8.49 -15.83
C ASP A 123 26.96 8.02 -16.01
N GLY A 124 26.69 7.13 -16.96
CA GLY A 124 25.37 6.50 -17.12
C GLY A 124 24.98 5.68 -15.88
N ILE A 125 25.87 4.82 -15.39
CA ILE A 125 25.66 4.04 -14.16
C ILE A 125 25.44 4.97 -12.97
N ARG A 126 26.24 6.04 -12.85
CA ARG A 126 26.09 7.02 -11.78
C ARG A 126 24.71 7.67 -11.79
N LYS A 127 24.22 8.09 -12.96
CA LYS A 127 22.88 8.69 -13.12
C LYS A 127 21.78 7.69 -12.75
N SER A 128 21.88 6.44 -13.23
CA SER A 128 20.93 5.37 -12.88
C SER A 128 20.88 5.16 -11.37
N ILE A 129 22.04 5.03 -10.71
CA ILE A 129 22.11 4.86 -9.26
C ILE A 129 21.51 6.07 -8.54
N SER A 130 21.76 7.30 -9.00
CA SER A 130 21.14 8.47 -8.38
C SER A 130 19.62 8.48 -8.48
N TYR A 131 19.05 8.13 -9.64
CA TYR A 131 17.60 8.08 -9.80
C TYR A 131 16.95 7.00 -8.94
N ASP A 132 17.59 5.84 -8.80
CA ASP A 132 17.10 4.76 -7.94
C ASP A 132 17.11 5.18 -6.45
N LEU A 133 18.20 5.81 -6.00
CA LEU A 133 18.34 6.27 -4.60
C LEU A 133 17.37 7.42 -4.27
N ASP A 134 17.22 8.39 -5.18
CA ASP A 134 16.28 9.50 -5.00
C ASP A 134 14.83 9.00 -4.94
N GLY A 135 14.50 7.99 -5.75
CA GLY A 135 13.22 7.29 -5.70
C GLY A 135 12.97 6.63 -4.34
N GLU A 136 13.93 5.85 -3.85
CA GLU A 136 13.85 5.19 -2.54
C GLU A 136 13.67 6.21 -1.40
N GLU A 137 14.43 7.31 -1.42
CA GLU A 137 14.32 8.35 -0.39
C GLU A 137 12.93 9.02 -0.41
N SER A 138 12.40 9.32 -1.60
CA SER A 138 11.06 9.90 -1.78
C SER A 138 9.95 8.97 -1.28
N TYR A 139 9.97 7.70 -1.68
CA TYR A 139 9.00 6.71 -1.22
C TYR A 139 9.13 6.46 0.28
N GLY A 140 10.35 6.40 0.81
CA GLY A 140 10.61 6.26 2.24
C GLY A 140 10.04 7.42 3.05
N GLN A 141 10.20 8.66 2.57
CA GLN A 141 9.61 9.84 3.21
C GLN A 141 8.07 9.81 3.17
N TYR A 142 7.48 9.45 2.03
CA TYR A 142 6.03 9.30 1.90
C TYR A 142 5.49 8.25 2.88
N LEU A 143 6.09 7.06 2.93
CA LEU A 143 5.66 5.98 3.83
C LEU A 143 5.76 6.38 5.30
N ARG A 144 6.80 7.11 5.70
CA ARG A 144 6.92 7.63 7.08
C ARG A 144 5.80 8.62 7.39
N ARG A 145 5.51 9.57 6.50
CA ARG A 145 4.42 10.54 6.67
C ARG A 145 3.05 9.86 6.76
N GLU A 146 2.78 8.92 5.87
CA GLU A 146 1.53 8.16 5.87
C GLU A 146 1.40 7.32 7.15
N SER A 147 2.48 6.67 7.60
CA SER A 147 2.48 5.90 8.84
C SER A 147 2.19 6.78 10.07
N THR A 148 2.72 7.99 10.11
CA THR A 148 2.41 8.95 11.19
C THR A 148 0.97 9.43 11.13
N GLN A 149 0.45 9.73 9.94
CA GLN A 149 -0.94 10.16 9.76
C GLN A 149 -1.94 9.07 10.18
N ILE A 150 -1.67 7.82 9.80
CA ILE A 150 -2.44 6.66 10.22
C ILE A 150 -2.37 6.51 11.74
N GLY A 151 -1.17 6.60 12.32
CA GLY A 151 -0.98 6.53 13.78
C GLY A 151 -1.79 7.58 14.54
N ASP A 152 -1.77 8.83 14.07
CA ASP A 152 -2.53 9.92 14.67
C ASP A 152 -4.05 9.71 14.55
N ALA A 153 -4.52 9.18 13.42
CA ALA A 153 -5.93 8.86 13.21
C ALA A 153 -6.41 7.78 14.19
N TYR A 154 -5.64 6.70 14.39
CA TYR A 154 -5.95 5.67 15.37
C TYR A 154 -5.91 6.21 16.81
N ALA A 155 -4.89 6.99 17.17
CA ALA A 155 -4.81 7.58 18.50
C ALA A 155 -6.00 8.51 18.82
N ASN A 156 -6.50 9.24 17.82
CA ASN A 156 -7.71 10.07 17.98
C ASN A 156 -8.98 9.22 18.08
N SER A 157 -9.05 8.11 17.34
CA SER A 157 -10.16 7.15 17.43
C SER A 157 -10.21 6.53 18.82
N ASP A 158 -9.09 6.09 19.37
CA ASP A 158 -8.99 5.50 20.71
C ASP A 158 -9.46 6.47 21.80
N LYS A 159 -9.06 7.74 21.72
CA LYS A 159 -9.55 8.78 22.64
C LYS A 159 -11.07 8.96 22.54
N SER A 160 -11.60 9.02 21.32
CA SER A 160 -13.04 9.19 21.08
C SER A 160 -13.84 8.00 21.58
N LEU A 161 -13.32 6.77 21.41
CA LEU A 161 -13.94 5.55 21.92
C LEU A 161 -13.92 5.53 23.45
N GLY A 162 -12.81 5.92 24.09
CA GLY A 162 -12.75 6.03 25.55
C GLY A 162 -13.74 7.06 26.11
N GLU A 163 -13.90 8.20 25.44
CA GLU A 163 -14.93 9.19 25.80
C GLU A 163 -16.35 8.62 25.64
N LEU A 164 -16.62 7.91 24.54
CA LEU A 164 -17.92 7.28 24.30
C LEU A 164 -18.23 6.19 25.33
N GLU A 165 -17.25 5.37 25.70
CA GLU A 165 -17.40 4.38 26.77
C GLU A 165 -17.74 5.06 28.09
N SER A 166 -17.05 6.15 28.44
CA SER A 166 -17.34 6.91 29.65
C SER A 166 -18.76 7.49 29.65
N LYS A 167 -19.23 8.02 28.50
CA LYS A 167 -20.59 8.56 28.34
C LYS A 167 -21.64 7.46 28.36
N PHE A 168 -21.35 6.30 27.79
CA PHE A 168 -22.25 5.15 27.83
C PHE A 168 -22.44 4.64 29.26
N ARG A 169 -21.33 4.50 30.01
CA ARG A 169 -21.37 4.13 31.42
C ARG A 169 -22.12 5.17 32.26
N GLN A 170 -21.84 6.45 32.04
CA GLN A 170 -22.54 7.55 32.70
C GLN A 170 -24.04 7.52 32.37
N GLY A 171 -24.41 7.25 31.12
CA GLY A 171 -25.80 7.11 30.68
C GLY A 171 -26.51 5.96 31.37
N GLN A 172 -25.86 4.81 31.48
CA GLN A 172 -26.41 3.63 32.17
C GLN A 172 -26.60 3.87 33.67
N GLU A 173 -25.64 4.53 34.34
CA GLU A 173 -25.77 4.91 35.74
C GLU A 173 -26.89 5.92 35.95
N HIS A 174 -27.04 6.88 35.02
CA HIS A 174 -28.12 7.87 35.05
C HIS A 174 -29.50 7.21 34.91
N GLU A 175 -29.67 6.35 33.91
CA GLU A 175 -30.93 5.62 33.66
C GLU A 175 -31.35 4.79 34.89
N SER A 176 -30.42 4.02 35.46
CA SER A 176 -30.71 3.22 36.67
C SER A 176 -31.13 4.06 37.88
N ARG A 177 -30.55 5.26 38.01
CA ARG A 177 -30.87 6.20 39.09
C ARG A 177 -32.23 6.86 38.86
N GLU A 178 -32.55 7.20 37.62
CA GLU A 178 -33.86 7.73 37.24
C GLU A 178 -34.96 6.69 37.44
N GLU A 179 -34.75 5.44 37.00
CA GLU A 179 -35.69 4.34 37.25
C GLU A 179 -35.94 4.13 38.75
N SER A 180 -34.87 4.15 39.56
CA SER A 180 -34.97 4.02 41.01
C SER A 180 -35.76 5.17 41.65
N ARG A 181 -35.55 6.41 41.18
CA ARG A 181 -36.29 7.60 41.64
C ARG A 181 -37.76 7.52 41.28
N LEU A 182 -38.07 7.21 40.02
CA LEU A 182 -39.44 7.04 39.56
C LEU A 182 -40.15 5.95 40.36
N SER A 183 -39.50 4.80 40.57
CA SER A 183 -40.04 3.72 41.39
C SER A 183 -40.38 4.17 42.82
N GLN A 184 -39.49 4.92 43.47
CA GLN A 184 -39.73 5.48 44.80
C GLN A 184 -40.89 6.49 44.80
N ASP A 185 -40.97 7.36 43.81
CA ASP A 185 -42.06 8.34 43.69
C ASP A 185 -43.42 7.67 43.47
N PHE A 186 -43.49 6.64 42.61
CA PHE A 186 -44.71 5.83 42.41
C PHE A 186 -45.15 5.13 43.70
N LEU A 187 -44.22 4.50 44.42
CA LEU A 187 -44.51 3.86 45.71
C LEU A 187 -44.97 4.88 46.74
N GLY A 188 -44.35 6.07 46.77
CA GLY A 188 -44.76 7.19 47.60
C GLY A 188 -46.19 7.66 47.27
N MET A 189 -46.52 7.81 45.99
CA MET A 189 -47.87 8.17 45.53
C MET A 189 -48.91 7.12 45.94
N LEU A 190 -48.61 5.83 45.77
CA LEU A 190 -49.49 4.74 46.21
C LEU A 190 -49.67 4.72 47.72
N GLY A 191 -48.60 4.99 48.49
CA GLY A 191 -48.65 5.15 49.93
C GLY A 191 -49.58 6.28 50.35
N HIS A 192 -49.45 7.45 49.73
CA HIS A 192 -50.32 8.60 49.96
C HIS A 192 -51.78 8.31 49.57
N ALA A 193 -52.03 7.72 48.40
CA ALA A 193 -53.36 7.36 47.96
C ALA A 193 -54.03 6.37 48.93
N ARG A 194 -53.27 5.37 49.41
CA ARG A 194 -53.75 4.43 50.42
C ARG A 194 -54.07 5.12 51.74
N ALA A 195 -53.25 6.08 52.18
CA ALA A 195 -53.50 6.83 53.40
C ALA A 195 -54.79 7.66 53.29
N LEU A 196 -54.96 8.39 52.18
CA LEU A 196 -56.19 9.12 51.89
C LEU A 196 -57.42 8.22 51.84
N LEU A 197 -57.33 7.04 51.21
CA LEU A 197 -58.43 6.07 51.19
C LEU A 197 -58.77 5.52 52.58
N LYS A 198 -57.79 5.35 53.46
CA LYS A 198 -58.05 4.97 54.86
C LYS A 198 -58.75 6.09 55.62
N GLU A 199 -58.31 7.33 55.44
CA GLU A 199 -58.93 8.50 56.07
C GLU A 199 -60.37 8.69 55.58
N THR A 200 -60.63 8.60 54.28
CA THR A 200 -62.00 8.70 53.74
C THR A 200 -62.88 7.56 54.22
N LEU A 201 -62.35 6.33 54.33
CA LEU A 201 -63.09 5.21 54.93
C LEU A 201 -63.44 5.51 56.39
N ALA A 202 -62.50 5.99 57.20
CA ALA A 202 -62.75 6.35 58.59
C ALA A 202 -63.81 7.45 58.73
N VAL A 203 -63.76 8.49 57.88
CA VAL A 203 -64.78 9.55 57.83
C VAL A 203 -66.14 8.98 57.41
N SER A 204 -66.19 8.08 56.43
CA SER A 204 -67.44 7.46 55.98
C SER A 204 -68.10 6.59 57.06
N ALA A 205 -67.31 5.84 57.82
CA ALA A 205 -67.78 5.05 58.96
C ALA A 205 -68.34 5.97 60.06
N GLY A 206 -67.61 7.03 60.43
CA GLY A 206 -68.09 8.00 61.42
C GLY A 206 -69.36 8.75 60.98
N LEU A 207 -69.53 9.01 59.69
CA LEU A 207 -70.78 9.58 59.14
C LEU A 207 -71.94 8.59 59.27
N ARG A 208 -71.71 7.31 58.95
CA ARG A 208 -72.73 6.26 59.08
C ARG A 208 -73.25 6.15 60.52
N ASP A 209 -72.35 6.17 61.50
CA ASP A 209 -72.74 6.13 62.92
C ASP A 209 -73.62 7.34 63.30
N LYS A 210 -73.27 8.54 62.80
CA LYS A 210 -74.09 9.75 63.00
C LYS A 210 -75.46 9.64 62.32
N TYR A 211 -75.53 9.07 61.11
CA TYR A 211 -76.80 8.81 60.43
C TYR A 211 -77.67 7.81 61.19
N GLU A 212 -77.09 6.75 61.75
CA GLU A 212 -77.82 5.79 62.58
C GLU A 212 -78.36 6.45 63.86
N LEU A 213 -77.57 7.28 64.53
CA LEU A 213 -78.03 8.07 65.68
C LEU A 213 -79.17 9.04 65.32
N LEU A 214 -79.05 9.75 64.20
CA LEU A 214 -80.12 10.61 63.70
C LEU A 214 -81.39 9.82 63.35
N ALA A 215 -81.25 8.66 62.70
CA ALA A 215 -82.39 7.80 62.40
C ALA A 215 -83.08 7.30 63.68
N LEU A 216 -82.32 6.91 64.70
CA LEU A 216 -82.85 6.49 66.00
C LEU A 216 -83.59 7.62 66.71
N THR A 217 -83.01 8.83 66.76
CA THR A 217 -83.63 10.00 67.38
C THR A 217 -84.90 10.47 66.65
N VAL A 218 -84.91 10.44 65.32
CA VAL A 218 -86.11 10.72 64.52
C VAL A 218 -87.19 9.67 64.79
N ARG A 219 -86.82 8.40 64.91
CA ARG A 219 -87.79 7.32 65.18
C ARG A 219 -88.35 7.41 66.60
N SER A 220 -87.52 7.70 67.60
CA SER A 220 -87.96 7.81 69.00
C SER A 220 -88.82 9.05 69.25
N HIS A 221 -88.54 10.17 68.56
CA HIS A 221 -89.28 11.43 68.70
C HIS A 221 -90.25 11.69 67.54
N GLY A 222 -90.55 10.69 66.70
CA GLY A 222 -91.27 10.88 65.44
C GLY A 222 -92.65 11.51 65.59
N THR A 223 -93.40 11.18 66.63
CA THR A 223 -94.72 11.79 66.90
C THR A 223 -94.61 13.26 67.30
N ARG A 224 -93.62 13.60 68.13
CA ARG A 224 -93.31 14.96 68.58
C ARG A 224 -92.83 15.85 67.43
N LEU A 225 -91.92 15.32 66.61
CA LEU A 225 -91.42 15.99 65.41
C LEU A 225 -92.52 16.13 64.34
N SER A 226 -93.37 15.12 64.16
CA SER A 226 -94.50 15.20 63.23
C SER A 226 -95.52 16.25 63.65
N ARG A 227 -95.74 16.41 64.95
CA ARG A 227 -96.62 17.46 65.49
C ARG A 227 -96.05 18.86 65.22
N LEU A 228 -94.78 19.09 65.56
CA LEU A 228 -94.07 20.34 65.25
C LEU A 228 -94.05 20.65 63.75
N LYS A 229 -93.80 19.64 62.90
CA LYS A 229 -93.87 19.78 61.43
C LYS A 229 -95.25 20.23 60.98
N SER A 230 -96.31 19.65 61.54
CA SER A 230 -97.69 20.00 61.19
C SER A 230 -98.11 21.39 61.66
N GLU A 231 -97.51 21.90 62.74
CA GLU A 231 -97.71 23.27 63.23
C GLU A 231 -96.95 24.28 62.36
N LEU A 232 -95.70 23.97 62.00
CA LEU A 232 -94.87 24.81 61.12
C LEU A 232 -95.45 24.95 59.70
N LEU A 233 -95.99 23.86 59.13
CA LEU A 233 -96.60 23.88 57.78
C LEU A 233 -98.00 24.51 57.72
N LYS A 234 -98.60 24.79 58.89
CA LYS A 234 -99.92 25.44 59.01
C LYS A 234 -99.82 26.94 59.32
N GLY A 235 -98.64 27.43 59.70
CA GLY A 235 -98.32 28.86 59.78
C GLY A 235 -97.67 29.35 58.50
#